data_AF-A0A1S8YNV6-F1
#
_entry.id   AF-A0A1S8YNV6-F1
#
_cell.length_a   1.000
_cell.length_b   1.000
_cell.length_c   1.000
_cell.angle_alpha   90.00
_cell.angle_beta   90.00
_cell.angle_gamma   90.00
#
_symmetry.space_group_name_H-M   'P 1'
#
loop_
_entity.id
_entity.type
_entity.pdbx_description
1 polymer ?
#
loop_
_entity_poly.entity_id
_entity_poly.type
_entity_poly.pdbx_seq_one_letter_code
_entity_poly.pdbx_strand_id
1 'polypeptide(L)'
;MVRTKKGFSLLELILVLGVASAVSFIKFQDLRQEQENIQAKAVGQQIKQVGEAVNGYISIRFDKLSTLTSVTASAGTDPGPRSCSAADNTCTITYQTLINEGLLPASFSGINANHSSYAIILRRAGTSPNYLINGLITTTAQWQEGDKIRYDLLGKAMQTAGVDSGMSRTASSVSGYSGQWSEQAVN
;
A
#
# COMPACT_ATOMS: atom_id res chain seq x y z
N MET A 1 -58.59 12.28 41.27
CA MET A 1 -58.42 11.29 40.19
C MET A 1 -56.93 10.97 40.10
N VAL A 2 -56.47 9.87 40.70
CA VAL A 2 -55.05 9.46 40.65
C VAL A 2 -54.83 8.64 39.39
N ARG A 3 -54.03 9.15 38.45
CA ARG A 3 -53.60 8.40 37.27
C ARG A 3 -52.50 7.43 37.69
N THR A 4 -52.80 6.13 37.79
CA THR A 4 -51.78 5.09 37.84
C THR A 4 -51.01 5.08 36.51
N LYS A 5 -49.72 5.43 36.55
CA LYS A 5 -48.83 5.26 35.39
C LYS A 5 -48.60 3.76 35.21
N LYS A 6 -49.11 3.18 34.12
CA LYS A 6 -48.85 1.77 33.79
C LYS A 6 -47.35 1.62 33.50
N GLY A 7 -46.66 0.78 34.27
CA GLY A 7 -45.28 0.39 34.00
C GLY A 7 -45.19 -0.58 32.82
N PHE A 8 -43.98 -0.77 32.29
CA PHE A 8 -43.73 -1.74 31.21
C PHE A 8 -43.95 -3.18 31.67
N SER A 9 -44.54 -4.00 30.81
CA SER A 9 -44.64 -5.45 31.03
C SER A 9 -43.27 -6.12 30.84
N LEU A 10 -43.02 -7.21 31.57
CA LEU A 10 -41.79 -8.01 31.40
C LEU A 10 -41.60 -8.48 29.94
N LEU A 11 -42.70 -8.79 29.26
CA LEU A 11 -42.69 -9.20 27.85
C LEU A 11 -42.22 -8.06 26.93
N GLU A 12 -42.67 -6.83 27.19
CA GLU A 12 -42.27 -5.63 26.42
C GLU A 12 -40.77 -5.34 26.62
N LEU A 13 -40.27 -5.52 27.85
CA LEU A 13 -38.85 -5.35 28.15
C LEU A 13 -37.98 -6.35 27.37
N ILE A 14 -38.34 -7.64 27.38
CA ILE A 14 -37.60 -8.68 26.67
C ILE A 14 -37.67 -8.46 25.16
N LEU A 15 -38.83 -8.04 24.63
CA LEU A 15 -38.99 -7.72 23.21
C LEU A 15 -38.07 -6.56 22.81
N VAL A 16 -38.06 -5.46 23.58
CA VAL A 16 -37.23 -4.28 23.29
C VAL A 16 -35.74 -4.63 23.37
N LEU A 17 -35.31 -5.39 24.38
CA LEU A 17 -33.92 -5.85 24.51
C LEU A 17 -33.51 -6.79 23.36
N GLY A 18 -34.41 -7.68 22.93
CA GLY A 18 -34.19 -8.57 21.79
C GLY A 18 -34.00 -7.81 20.48
N VAL A 19 -34.88 -6.85 20.19
CA VAL A 19 -34.75 -6.00 18.98
C VAL A 19 -33.51 -5.12 19.05
N ALA A 20 -33.23 -4.50 20.20
CA ALA A 20 -32.07 -3.63 20.38
C ALA A 20 -30.74 -4.38 20.19
N SER A 21 -30.62 -5.60 20.73
CA SER A 21 -29.43 -6.44 20.54
C SER A 21 -29.24 -6.84 19.08
N ALA A 22 -30.29 -7.28 18.38
CA ALA A 22 -30.22 -7.60 16.96
C ALA A 22 -29.75 -6.41 16.10
N VAL A 23 -30.31 -5.21 16.33
CA VAL A 23 -29.88 -3.99 15.62
C VAL A 23 -28.43 -3.64 15.95
N SER A 24 -28.01 -3.81 17.21
CA SER A 24 -26.64 -3.55 17.64
C SER A 24 -25.63 -4.47 16.94
N PHE A 25 -25.94 -5.75 16.78
CA PHE A 25 -25.08 -6.69 16.05
C PHE A 25 -24.96 -6.36 14.57
N ILE A 26 -26.04 -5.95 13.92
CA ILE A 26 -25.99 -5.49 12.52
C ILE A 26 -25.07 -4.27 12.40
N LYS A 27 -25.22 -3.29 13.30
CA LYS A 27 -24.38 -2.09 13.31
C LYS A 27 -22.91 -2.40 13.60
N PHE A 28 -22.63 -3.37 14.45
CA PHE A 28 -21.26 -3.81 14.70
C PHE A 28 -20.59 -4.37 13.44
N GLN A 29 -21.33 -5.15 12.64
CA GLN A 29 -20.82 -5.67 11.37
C GLN A 29 -20.55 -4.54 10.35
N ASP A 30 -21.46 -3.58 10.23
CA ASP A 30 -21.28 -2.39 9.39
C ASP A 30 -20.00 -1.64 9.80
N LEU A 31 -19.82 -1.38 11.10
CA LEU A 31 -18.65 -0.68 11.63
C LEU A 31 -17.34 -1.44 11.37
N ARG A 32 -17.35 -2.78 11.50
CA ARG A 32 -16.18 -3.60 11.18
C ARG A 32 -15.82 -3.49 9.69
N GLN A 33 -16.81 -3.57 8.80
CA GLN A 33 -16.58 -3.43 7.36
C GLN A 33 -16.06 -2.02 7.01
N GLU A 34 -16.58 -0.98 7.67
CA GLU A 34 -16.08 0.38 7.51
C GLU A 34 -14.62 0.52 7.96
N GLN A 35 -14.24 -0.10 9.08
CA GLN A 35 -12.86 -0.12 9.55
C GLN A 35 -11.92 -0.80 8.55
N GLU A 36 -12.29 -1.97 8.02
CA GLU A 36 -11.51 -2.67 6.99
C GLU A 36 -11.39 -1.81 5.71
N ASN A 37 -12.46 -1.12 5.32
CA ASN A 37 -12.44 -0.18 4.19
C ASN A 37 -11.53 1.03 4.44
N ILE A 38 -11.52 1.60 5.65
CA ILE A 38 -10.63 2.70 6.04
C ILE A 38 -9.18 2.23 5.99
N GLN A 39 -8.88 1.05 6.51
CA GLN A 39 -7.55 0.45 6.47
C GLN A 39 -7.08 0.26 5.02
N ALA A 40 -7.93 -0.28 4.14
CA ALA A 40 -7.60 -0.44 2.72
C ALA A 40 -7.32 0.88 2.01
N LYS A 41 -8.13 1.92 2.28
CA LYS A 41 -7.88 3.27 1.76
C LYS A 41 -6.56 3.82 2.27
N ALA A 42 -6.24 3.66 3.55
CA ALA A 42 -4.99 4.11 4.14
C ALA A 42 -3.78 3.42 3.47
N VAL A 43 -3.83 2.10 3.26
CA VAL A 43 -2.78 1.38 2.52
C VAL A 43 -2.63 1.92 1.10
N GLY A 44 -3.74 2.17 0.40
CA GLY A 44 -3.74 2.77 -0.94
C GLY A 44 -3.13 4.18 -0.97
N GLN A 45 -3.41 5.01 0.02
CA GLN A 45 -2.78 6.34 0.15
C GLN A 45 -1.30 6.25 0.46
N GLN A 46 -0.90 5.33 1.35
CA GLN A 46 0.50 5.14 1.73
C GLN A 46 1.34 4.61 0.55
N ILE A 47 0.83 3.65 -0.24
CA ILE A 47 1.57 3.18 -1.42
C ILE A 47 1.67 4.26 -2.50
N LYS A 48 0.64 5.10 -2.66
CA LYS A 48 0.68 6.27 -3.53
C LYS A 48 1.75 7.27 -3.10
N GLN A 49 1.82 7.59 -1.81
CA GLN A 49 2.85 8.47 -1.26
C GLN A 49 4.27 7.93 -1.52
N VAL A 50 4.48 6.62 -1.31
CA VAL A 50 5.77 5.99 -1.63
C VAL A 50 6.05 6.06 -3.13
N GLY A 51 5.06 5.84 -4.00
CA GLY A 51 5.20 5.95 -5.44
C GLY A 51 5.59 7.36 -5.91
N GLU A 52 4.96 8.39 -5.36
CA GLU A 52 5.30 9.80 -5.63
C GLU A 52 6.74 10.12 -5.18
N ALA A 53 7.15 9.63 -4.01
CA ALA A 53 8.52 9.77 -3.54
C ALA A 53 9.53 9.03 -4.43
N VAL A 54 9.20 7.82 -4.90
CA VAL A 54 10.04 7.07 -5.84
C VAL A 54 10.19 7.80 -7.17
N ASN A 55 9.11 8.41 -7.70
CA ASN A 55 9.17 9.24 -8.90
C ASN A 55 10.09 10.46 -8.70
N GLY A 56 10.00 11.13 -7.55
CA GLY A 56 10.93 12.20 -7.18
C GLY A 56 12.38 11.72 -7.14
N TYR A 57 12.62 10.54 -6.56
CA TYR A 57 13.95 9.94 -6.49
C TYR A 57 14.52 9.61 -7.87
N ILE A 58 13.71 9.04 -8.77
CA ILE A 58 14.11 8.76 -10.15
C ILE A 58 14.52 10.05 -10.85
N SER A 59 13.77 11.14 -10.66
CA SER A 59 14.08 12.44 -11.25
C SER A 59 15.40 13.03 -10.72
N ILE A 60 15.63 12.97 -9.40
CA ILE A 60 16.83 13.55 -8.77
C ILE A 60 18.10 12.73 -9.07
N ARG A 61 17.98 11.40 -9.11
CA ARG A 61 19.11 10.46 -9.26
C ARG A 61 19.17 9.79 -10.62
N PHE A 62 18.59 10.41 -11.65
CA PHE A 62 18.58 9.86 -13.00
C PHE A 62 19.99 9.55 -13.52
N ASP A 63 20.98 10.40 -13.25
CA ASP A 63 22.37 10.22 -13.65
C ASP A 63 23.00 8.94 -13.04
N LYS A 64 22.70 8.67 -11.77
CA LYS A 64 23.18 7.47 -11.07
C LYS A 64 22.43 6.21 -11.48
N LEU A 65 21.13 6.31 -11.71
CA LEU A 65 20.28 5.19 -12.12
C LEU A 65 20.57 4.79 -13.57
N SER A 66 20.78 5.76 -14.46
CA SER A 66 21.15 5.51 -15.85
C SER A 66 22.54 4.88 -15.99
N THR A 67 23.45 5.13 -15.05
CA THR A 67 24.79 4.51 -15.01
C THR A 67 24.86 3.27 -14.12
N LEU A 68 23.76 2.88 -13.47
CA LEU A 68 23.69 1.77 -12.49
C LEU A 68 24.75 1.90 -11.38
N THR A 69 24.94 3.11 -10.86
CA THR A 69 25.91 3.40 -9.81
C THR A 69 25.34 3.05 -8.43
N SER A 70 25.92 2.04 -7.77
CA SER A 70 25.60 1.68 -6.39
C SER A 70 26.21 2.64 -5.37
N VAL A 71 25.54 2.82 -4.24
CA VAL A 71 26.06 3.51 -3.06
C VAL A 71 25.64 2.77 -1.80
N THR A 72 26.59 2.37 -0.97
CA THR A 72 26.35 1.51 0.20
C THR A 72 25.96 2.28 1.47
N ALA A 73 26.31 3.56 1.55
CA ALA A 73 26.01 4.47 2.66
C ALA A 73 25.80 5.91 2.14
N SER A 74 25.40 6.86 2.97
CA SER A 74 25.32 8.26 2.54
C SER A 74 26.71 8.79 2.16
N ALA A 75 26.92 9.16 0.89
CA ALA A 75 28.19 9.63 0.36
C ALA A 75 28.05 11.06 -0.16
N GLY A 76 28.33 12.04 0.72
CA GLY A 76 28.25 13.46 0.37
C GLY A 76 26.85 13.88 -0.11
N THR A 77 26.73 14.21 -1.39
CA THR A 77 25.48 14.64 -2.04
C THR A 77 24.63 13.49 -2.58
N ASP A 78 25.03 12.23 -2.41
CA ASP A 78 24.26 11.02 -2.76
C ASP A 78 23.86 10.25 -1.48
N PRO A 79 22.71 10.59 -0.88
CA PRO A 79 22.14 9.88 0.27
C PRO A 79 21.69 8.48 -0.16
N GLY A 80 22.61 7.52 -0.02
CA GLY A 80 22.30 6.10 -0.15
C GLY A 80 21.36 5.57 0.96
N PRO A 81 21.11 4.25 0.99
CA PRO A 81 21.71 3.22 0.15
C PRO A 81 20.94 2.98 -1.17
N ARG A 82 21.68 2.66 -2.23
CA ARG A 82 21.15 2.19 -3.53
C ARG A 82 22.04 1.06 -4.02
N SER A 83 21.46 -0.10 -4.32
CA SER A 83 22.20 -1.25 -4.84
C SER A 83 21.78 -1.53 -6.27
N CYS A 84 22.67 -1.33 -7.22
CA CYS A 84 22.44 -1.56 -8.64
C CYS A 84 23.15 -2.82 -9.16
N SER A 85 22.48 -3.57 -10.04
CA SER A 85 22.96 -4.75 -10.75
C SER A 85 23.02 -4.46 -12.25
N ALA A 86 24.21 -4.56 -12.84
CA ALA A 86 24.39 -4.46 -14.29
C ALA A 86 23.87 -5.69 -15.05
N ALA A 87 23.78 -6.86 -14.39
CA ALA A 87 23.25 -8.07 -14.98
C ALA A 87 21.74 -7.93 -15.28
N ASP A 88 21.00 -7.38 -14.32
CA ASP A 88 19.54 -7.31 -14.39
C ASP A 88 19.03 -5.94 -14.84
N ASN A 89 19.94 -4.97 -15.02
CA ASN A 89 19.63 -3.56 -15.23
C ASN A 89 18.67 -2.99 -14.16
N THR A 90 18.80 -3.47 -12.92
CA THR A 90 17.95 -3.04 -11.80
C THR A 90 18.74 -2.32 -10.73
N CYS A 91 18.08 -1.43 -9.99
CA CYS A 91 18.55 -0.85 -8.75
C CYS A 91 17.49 -1.04 -7.67
N THR A 92 17.89 -1.52 -6.50
CA THR A 92 17.02 -1.62 -5.33
C THR A 92 17.34 -0.50 -4.35
N ILE A 93 16.28 0.08 -3.80
CA ILE A 93 16.35 1.08 -2.73
C ILE A 93 15.38 0.69 -1.62
N THR A 94 15.50 1.37 -0.48
CA THR A 94 14.58 1.20 0.64
C THR A 94 13.86 2.51 0.91
N TYR A 95 12.79 2.46 1.72
CA TYR A 95 12.13 3.68 2.19
C TYR A 95 13.09 4.61 2.93
N GLN A 96 14.14 4.06 3.58
CA GLN A 96 15.15 4.86 4.25
C GLN A 96 15.93 5.75 3.28
N THR A 97 16.21 5.26 2.07
CA THR A 97 16.84 6.06 1.01
C THR A 97 15.96 7.27 0.66
N LEU A 98 14.65 7.08 0.56
CA LEU A 98 13.70 8.17 0.28
C LEU A 98 13.61 9.18 1.44
N ILE A 99 13.76 8.73 2.69
CA ILE A 99 13.85 9.62 3.87
C ILE A 99 15.14 10.43 3.82
N ASN A 100 16.28 9.79 3.53
CA ASN A 100 17.59 10.46 3.47
C ASN A 100 17.64 11.53 2.37
N GLU A 101 16.87 11.34 1.30
CA GLU A 101 16.68 12.31 0.21
C GLU A 101 15.63 13.39 0.51
N GLY A 102 14.94 13.30 1.65
CA GLY A 102 13.90 14.25 2.05
C GLY A 102 12.57 14.09 1.28
N LEU A 103 12.37 12.98 0.58
CA LEU A 103 11.17 12.69 -0.22
C LEU A 103 10.07 12.02 0.61
N LEU A 104 10.43 11.38 1.72
CA LEU A 104 9.49 10.88 2.74
C LEU A 104 9.76 11.56 4.09
N PRO A 105 8.73 11.74 4.94
CA PRO A 105 8.91 12.27 6.29
C PRO A 105 9.84 11.38 7.13
N ALA A 106 10.64 11.98 8.01
CA ALA A 106 11.52 11.24 8.92
C ALA A 106 10.77 10.29 9.87
N SER A 107 9.47 10.49 10.07
CA SER A 107 8.60 9.61 10.88
C SER A 107 8.04 8.41 10.10
N PHE A 108 8.38 8.25 8.81
CA PHE A 108 7.87 7.16 8.01
C PHE A 108 8.48 5.81 8.44
N SER A 109 7.64 4.85 8.83
CA SER A 109 8.06 3.57 9.42
C SER A 109 8.38 2.47 8.41
N GLY A 110 8.10 2.67 7.13
CA GLY A 110 8.28 1.64 6.10
C GLY A 110 7.24 0.52 6.12
N ILE A 111 6.27 0.57 7.04
CA ILE A 111 5.23 -0.44 7.22
C ILE A 111 3.86 0.22 7.00
N ASN A 112 3.03 -0.42 6.17
CA ASN A 112 1.69 0.09 5.86
C ASN A 112 0.65 -0.29 6.93
N ALA A 113 -0.57 0.23 6.78
CA ALA A 113 -1.67 -0.06 7.72
C ALA A 113 -2.10 -1.54 7.76
N ASN A 114 -1.67 -2.38 6.80
CA ASN A 114 -1.84 -3.84 6.81
C ASN A 114 -0.56 -4.58 7.28
N HIS A 115 0.34 -3.90 8.00
CA HIS A 115 1.58 -4.47 8.53
C HIS A 115 2.52 -5.07 7.47
N SER A 116 2.41 -4.61 6.22
CA SER A 116 3.25 -5.05 5.12
C SER A 116 4.28 -3.98 4.79
N SER A 117 5.53 -4.39 4.63
CA SER A 117 6.63 -3.51 4.23
C SER A 117 6.63 -3.28 2.72
N TYR A 118 7.45 -2.33 2.27
CA TYR A 118 7.60 -2.02 0.85
C TYR A 118 8.94 -2.53 0.29
N ALA A 119 8.90 -3.13 -0.89
CA ALA A 119 10.06 -3.39 -1.73
C ALA A 119 10.03 -2.45 -2.93
N ILE A 120 11.15 -1.79 -3.22
CA ILE A 120 11.26 -0.80 -4.28
C ILE A 120 12.35 -1.25 -5.25
N ILE A 121 11.96 -1.50 -6.49
CA ILE A 121 12.84 -1.94 -7.57
C ILE A 121 12.74 -0.91 -8.69
N LEU A 122 13.87 -0.42 -9.14
CA LEU A 122 14.00 0.51 -10.26
C LEU A 122 14.64 -0.26 -11.41
N ARG A 123 14.00 -0.31 -12.57
CA ARG A 123 14.56 -0.97 -13.76
C ARG A 123 14.94 0.06 -14.81
N ARG A 124 16.16 -0.03 -15.30
CA ARG A 124 16.66 0.72 -16.45
C ARG A 124 16.31 -0.03 -17.73
N ALA A 125 15.68 0.67 -18.67
CA ALA A 125 15.36 0.20 -20.01
C ALA A 125 15.91 1.17 -21.07
N GLY A 126 15.93 0.75 -22.33
CA GLY A 126 16.44 1.54 -23.45
C GLY A 126 17.95 1.40 -23.68
N THR A 127 18.49 2.26 -24.56
CA THR A 127 19.89 2.25 -24.98
C THR A 127 20.51 3.63 -24.74
N SER A 128 21.83 3.66 -24.51
CA SER A 128 22.56 4.92 -24.33
C SER A 128 22.37 5.83 -25.57
N PRO A 129 22.13 7.14 -25.39
CA PRO A 129 22.06 7.89 -24.13
C PRO A 129 20.64 8.00 -23.52
N ASN A 130 19.63 7.45 -24.19
CA ASN A 130 18.21 7.63 -23.86
C ASN A 130 17.67 6.48 -23.00
N TYR A 131 18.15 6.41 -21.76
CA TYR A 131 17.65 5.44 -20.79
C TYR A 131 16.29 5.87 -20.20
N LEU A 132 15.39 4.91 -20.03
CA LEU A 132 14.15 5.06 -19.27
C LEU A 132 14.29 4.33 -17.93
N ILE A 133 13.90 4.97 -16.83
CA ILE A 133 13.90 4.34 -15.51
C ILE A 133 12.46 4.16 -15.05
N ASN A 134 12.05 2.91 -14.86
CA ASN A 134 10.74 2.57 -14.33
C ASN A 134 10.87 2.09 -12.88
N GLY A 135 10.04 2.63 -11.99
CA GLY A 135 9.95 2.18 -10.61
C GLY A 135 8.78 1.22 -10.39
N LEU A 136 9.03 0.11 -9.71
CA LEU A 136 8.00 -0.81 -9.23
C LEU A 136 8.09 -0.89 -7.70
N ILE A 137 6.98 -0.53 -7.05
CA ILE A 137 6.81 -0.65 -5.60
C ILE A 137 5.86 -1.81 -5.32
N THR A 138 6.29 -2.75 -4.51
CA THR A 138 5.47 -3.90 -4.09
C THR A 138 5.39 -3.99 -2.57
N THR A 139 4.32 -4.61 -2.08
CA THR A 139 4.18 -4.98 -0.67
C THR A 139 4.82 -6.34 -0.43
N THR A 140 5.53 -6.52 0.67
CA THR A 140 6.28 -7.77 0.95
C THR A 140 5.41 -8.92 1.47
N ALA A 141 4.25 -8.60 2.04
CA ALA A 141 3.29 -9.58 2.54
C ALA A 141 1.95 -9.50 1.78
N GLN A 142 1.34 -10.66 1.56
CA GLN A 142 0.01 -10.79 0.98
C GLN A 142 -1.06 -10.32 1.95
N TRP A 143 -2.12 -9.69 1.43
CA TRP A 143 -3.29 -9.34 2.23
C TRP A 143 -4.22 -10.56 2.35
N GLN A 144 -4.08 -11.30 3.44
CA GLN A 144 -4.85 -12.52 3.70
C GLN A 144 -5.46 -12.54 5.09
N GLU A 145 -6.60 -13.21 5.23
CA GLU A 145 -7.27 -13.52 6.48
C GLU A 145 -7.48 -15.05 6.53
N GLY A 146 -6.72 -15.73 7.40
CA GLY A 146 -6.57 -17.18 7.31
C GLY A 146 -5.97 -17.60 5.96
N ASP A 147 -6.60 -18.58 5.29
CA ASP A 147 -6.17 -19.08 3.98
C ASP A 147 -6.78 -18.31 2.79
N LYS A 148 -7.47 -17.20 3.05
CA LYS A 148 -8.19 -16.44 2.02
C LYS A 148 -7.52 -15.10 1.76
N ILE A 149 -7.22 -14.84 0.50
CA ILE A 149 -6.74 -13.54 0.04
C ILE A 149 -7.92 -12.56 -0.03
N ARG A 150 -7.79 -11.39 0.61
CA ARG A 150 -8.81 -10.34 0.67
C ARG A 150 -8.74 -9.44 -0.57
N TYR A 151 -9.16 -9.98 -1.71
CA TYR A 151 -9.17 -9.24 -2.99
C TYR A 151 -10.08 -8.01 -2.99
N ASP A 152 -11.12 -8.01 -2.15
CA ASP A 152 -12.00 -6.87 -1.91
C ASP A 152 -11.23 -5.66 -1.35
N LEU A 153 -10.41 -5.88 -0.32
CA LEU A 153 -9.58 -4.85 0.31
C LEU A 153 -8.42 -4.43 -0.60
N LEU A 154 -7.79 -5.37 -1.28
CA LEU A 154 -6.76 -5.07 -2.29
C LEU A 154 -7.31 -4.19 -3.41
N GLY A 155 -8.49 -4.52 -3.94
CA GLY A 155 -9.16 -3.71 -4.96
C GLY A 155 -9.49 -2.30 -4.45
N LYS A 156 -9.87 -2.16 -3.17
CA LYS A 156 -10.14 -0.86 -2.56
C LYS A 156 -8.87 -0.02 -2.37
N ALA A 157 -7.78 -0.66 -1.96
CA ALA A 157 -6.47 -0.01 -1.87
C ALA A 157 -5.99 0.47 -3.24
N MET A 158 -6.10 -0.37 -4.27
CA MET A 158 -5.78 -0.01 -5.65
C MET A 158 -6.61 1.16 -6.16
N GLN A 159 -7.94 1.12 -5.97
CA GLN A 159 -8.82 2.24 -6.35
C GLN A 159 -8.38 3.57 -5.72
N THR A 160 -7.87 3.51 -4.49
CA THR A 160 -7.41 4.70 -3.76
C THR A 160 -6.03 5.15 -4.23
N ALA A 161 -5.15 4.21 -4.56
CA ALA A 161 -3.81 4.50 -5.09
C ALA A 161 -3.85 5.08 -6.52
N GLY A 162 -4.82 4.68 -7.34
CA GLY A 162 -5.08 5.25 -8.66
C GLY A 162 -4.56 4.41 -9.82
N VAL A 163 -4.40 5.03 -10.99
CA VAL A 163 -4.09 4.35 -12.28
C VAL A 163 -2.72 3.67 -12.30
N ASP A 164 -1.74 4.22 -11.57
CA ASP A 164 -0.39 3.66 -11.48
C ASP A 164 -0.30 2.47 -10.52
N SER A 165 -1.41 2.13 -9.84
CA SER A 165 -1.45 0.99 -8.93
C SER A 165 -1.69 -0.33 -9.68
N GLY A 166 -1.24 -1.42 -9.07
CA GLY A 166 -1.42 -2.77 -9.57
C GLY A 166 -1.61 -3.79 -8.45
N MET A 167 -2.00 -5.00 -8.81
CA MET A 167 -2.03 -6.16 -7.92
C MET A 167 -1.26 -7.33 -8.54
N SER A 168 -0.54 -8.06 -7.69
CA SER A 168 0.02 -9.36 -8.06
C SER A 168 -1.02 -10.46 -7.80
N ARG A 169 -1.27 -11.30 -8.81
CA ARG A 169 -2.07 -12.53 -8.65
C ARG A 169 -1.21 -13.79 -8.57
N THR A 170 0.02 -13.70 -9.08
CA THR A 170 1.04 -14.75 -9.04
C THR A 170 2.31 -14.19 -8.43
N ALA A 171 3.27 -15.05 -8.11
CA ALA A 171 4.58 -14.64 -7.59
C ALA A 171 5.41 -13.81 -8.60
N SER A 172 5.06 -13.87 -9.88
CA SER A 172 5.88 -13.36 -10.98
C SER A 172 5.21 -12.30 -11.84
N SER A 173 3.99 -11.87 -11.52
CA SER A 173 3.28 -10.88 -12.35
C SER A 173 2.50 -9.88 -11.53
N VAL A 174 2.55 -8.63 -11.97
CA VAL A 174 1.75 -7.52 -11.45
C VAL A 174 0.92 -6.95 -12.59
N SER A 175 -0.37 -6.78 -12.36
CA SER A 175 -1.28 -6.16 -13.33
C SER A 175 -1.81 -4.85 -12.77
N GLY A 176 -1.72 -3.79 -13.57
CA GLY A 176 -2.25 -2.47 -13.27
C GLY A 176 -3.77 -2.44 -13.15
N TYR A 177 -4.29 -1.37 -12.55
CA TYR A 177 -5.72 -1.11 -12.46
C TYR A 177 -6.37 -1.18 -13.86
N SER A 178 -7.48 -1.93 -13.99
CA SER A 178 -8.16 -2.18 -15.26
C SER A 178 -7.27 -2.72 -16.41
N GLY A 179 -6.14 -3.34 -16.09
CA GLY A 179 -5.21 -3.90 -17.10
C GLY A 179 -4.48 -2.86 -17.94
N GLN A 180 -4.39 -1.60 -17.47
CA GLN A 180 -3.71 -0.52 -18.20
C GLN A 180 -2.22 -0.78 -18.43
N TRP A 181 -1.59 -1.58 -17.55
CA TRP A 181 -0.20 -2.01 -17.68
C TRP A 181 -0.01 -3.38 -17.03
N SER A 182 1.08 -4.06 -17.37
CA SER A 182 1.50 -5.30 -16.71
C SER A 182 3.01 -5.39 -16.66
N GLU A 183 3.54 -5.85 -15.53
CA GLU A 183 4.95 -6.15 -15.37
C GLU A 183 5.12 -7.61 -14.98
N GLN A 184 6.13 -8.26 -15.57
CA GLN A 184 6.54 -9.61 -15.25
C GLN A 184 7.87 -9.56 -14.51
N ALA A 185 8.01 -10.37 -13.48
CA ALA A 185 9.31 -10.66 -12.90
C ALA A 185 10.17 -11.28 -14.01
N VAL A 186 11.24 -10.58 -14.35
CA VAL A 186 12.26 -11.12 -15.25
C VAL A 186 13.02 -12.15 -14.41
N ASN A 187 13.01 -13.40 -14.85
CA ASN A 187 13.89 -14.44 -14.29
C ASN A 187 15.35 -14.11 -14.61
#